data_AF-A0A947YVC6-F1
#
_entry.id   AF-A0A947YVC6-F1
#
_cell.length_a   1.000
_cell.length_b   1.000
_cell.length_c   1.000
_cell.angle_alpha   90.00
_cell.angle_beta   90.00
_cell.angle_gamma   90.00
#
_symmetry.space_group_name_H-M   'P 1'
#
loop_
_entity.id
_entity.type
_entity.pdbx_description
1 polymer ?
#
loop_
_entity_poly.entity_id
_entity_poly.type
_entity_poly.pdbx_seq_one_letter_code
_entity_poly.pdbx_strand_id
1 'polypeptide(L)'
;MKKLLIMFSVAAFGLMGCDDDSTSNNNNPAQGTLGGECYPNGTCNEGLECDENNVCIEEIIEQGKEGGPCYEDDTCDDTLVCFNDICRTAGGENGPCFEDNTCTGELECIVDTCTVTGETDTPCRLDGSCGAQLVCEEGTCRTDMDEDGYSEANDCDDYNYRIFPGTISQCTSDCAWGTQVCQNDGTFTTCSASTDCACTTPGELEEAECRFCGWGYQRCGEDYQWEMPLECYDSGSCLEGTIETESCGFCGTRTRMCGPDCEWLAWSECTGQGECQAGLQEYTTDDCTPLGYVRERECDSQCNWVDLGECTGDCLIQPRAGGTWTDGTPDFKDEVCIPAGPFYYGDDTDEFNDNNPMRIIYLSQFIIDKYEVSNDRYRECVDAGVCIAPTNINETTYFNTEKGNNPISGVTRQDALTFCNWDGGKTLPTEAQWEKAARGPYPRTNIRPWGDELPTCEMMNARECTGYIETPEPVDSYPLSVSYYGLFNIFGNISEYTLDTRTDDNSNYSLIPELNPFFNIAGATSFSSRDWGMSGVLRDQTRLTFRSTVSNNVRMIERGFRCGRYAFQGEINK
;
A
#
# COMPACT_ATOMS: atom_id res chain seq x y z
N MET A 1 -38.58 71.57 -38.90
CA MET A 1 -37.77 72.80 -38.75
C MET A 1 -36.42 72.42 -38.15
N LYS A 2 -35.32 72.96 -38.71
CA LYS A 2 -33.88 72.72 -38.40
C LYS A 2 -33.34 71.36 -38.88
N LYS A 3 -32.56 71.23 -39.97
CA LYS A 3 -31.17 71.68 -40.28
C LYS A 3 -30.15 71.20 -39.23
N LEU A 4 -29.31 70.21 -39.55
CA LEU A 4 -27.99 70.31 -40.20
C LEU A 4 -26.88 70.65 -39.18
N LEU A 5 -25.95 69.73 -38.91
CA LEU A 5 -24.51 69.86 -39.21
C LEU A 5 -23.70 68.66 -38.67
N ILE A 6 -22.81 68.16 -39.53
CA ILE A 6 -21.66 67.29 -39.24
C ILE A 6 -20.52 68.19 -38.73
N MET A 7 -19.72 67.76 -37.75
CA MET A 7 -18.24 67.88 -37.75
C MET A 7 -17.59 67.17 -36.52
N PHE A 8 -16.74 66.20 -36.84
CA PHE A 8 -15.43 65.85 -36.28
C PHE A 8 -15.13 66.03 -34.78
N SER A 9 -14.81 64.93 -34.07
CA SER A 9 -13.41 64.53 -33.76
C SER A 9 -13.29 63.59 -32.54
N VAL A 10 -12.41 62.59 -32.70
CA VAL A 10 -11.56 61.93 -31.68
C VAL A 10 -12.25 61.03 -30.63
N ALA A 11 -12.23 59.72 -30.90
CA ALA A 11 -11.55 58.70 -30.08
C ALA A 11 -11.81 57.34 -30.76
N ALA A 12 -10.74 56.66 -31.14
CA ALA A 12 -10.79 55.43 -31.91
C ALA A 12 -11.11 54.23 -31.00
N PHE A 13 -11.99 53.36 -31.53
CA PHE A 13 -12.24 51.97 -31.15
C PHE A 13 -12.70 51.65 -29.72
N GLY A 14 -14.01 51.67 -29.53
CA GLY A 14 -14.70 50.63 -28.76
C GLY A 14 -15.71 49.97 -29.68
N LEU A 15 -15.58 48.66 -29.91
CA LEU A 15 -16.68 47.71 -30.17
C LEU A 15 -16.12 46.26 -30.28
N MET A 16 -16.59 45.42 -29.35
CA MET A 16 -16.94 44.00 -29.49
C MET A 16 -15.92 42.97 -29.98
N GLY A 17 -15.64 41.97 -29.12
CA GLY A 17 -15.08 40.66 -29.45
C GLY A 17 -14.86 39.82 -28.17
N CYS A 18 -15.05 38.50 -28.25
CA CYS A 18 -15.32 37.55 -27.16
C CYS A 18 -14.11 37.04 -26.32
N ASP A 19 -14.49 36.31 -25.25
CA ASP A 19 -13.87 35.15 -24.58
C ASP A 19 -12.77 35.25 -23.48
N ASP A 20 -13.07 34.48 -22.42
CA ASP A 20 -12.27 33.69 -21.46
C ASP A 20 -11.35 34.27 -20.35
N ASP A 21 -11.46 33.57 -19.20
CA ASP A 21 -10.56 33.35 -18.06
C ASP A 21 -10.24 34.46 -17.03
N SER A 22 -10.66 34.25 -15.77
CA SER A 22 -9.76 33.83 -14.67
C SER A 22 -10.38 33.99 -13.27
N THR A 23 -10.32 32.87 -12.55
CA THR A 23 -10.28 32.64 -11.10
C THR A 23 -10.01 33.81 -10.14
N SER A 24 -10.76 33.85 -9.03
CA SER A 24 -10.26 34.42 -7.76
C SER A 24 -10.46 33.41 -6.62
N ASN A 25 -9.58 32.40 -6.55
CA ASN A 25 -9.31 31.69 -5.31
C ASN A 25 -8.42 32.59 -4.46
N ASN A 26 -8.98 33.18 -3.40
CA ASN A 26 -8.16 33.79 -2.34
C ASN A 26 -7.61 32.67 -1.43
N ASN A 27 -6.61 31.94 -1.93
CA ASN A 27 -5.76 31.11 -1.08
C ASN A 27 -4.74 32.04 -0.41
N ASN A 28 -5.10 32.67 0.70
CA ASN A 28 -4.08 33.30 1.54
C ASN A 28 -3.28 32.19 2.24
N PRO A 29 -1.93 32.23 2.22
CA PRO A 29 -1.11 31.23 2.89
C PRO A 29 -1.37 31.24 4.41
N ALA A 30 -1.21 30.07 5.05
CA ALA A 30 -1.48 29.91 6.48
C ALA A 30 -0.53 30.74 7.35
N GLN A 31 -1.01 31.17 8.52
CA GLN A 31 -0.21 31.96 9.46
C GLN A 31 1.06 31.18 9.87
N GLY A 32 2.23 31.83 9.77
CA GLY A 32 3.55 31.25 10.06
C GLY A 32 4.26 30.59 8.87
N THR A 33 3.58 30.40 7.73
CA THR A 33 4.14 29.77 6.51
C THR A 33 4.59 30.78 5.46
N LEU A 34 5.45 30.37 4.52
CA LEU A 34 5.98 31.25 3.46
C LEU A 34 4.85 31.97 2.68
N GLY A 35 4.89 33.31 2.68
CA GLY A 35 3.87 34.18 2.10
C GLY A 35 2.63 34.43 2.99
N GLY A 36 2.55 33.82 4.18
CA GLY A 36 1.46 33.95 5.14
C GLY A 36 1.74 34.97 6.25
N GLU A 37 0.72 35.33 7.03
CA GLU A 37 0.90 36.29 8.15
C GLU A 37 1.84 35.73 9.23
N CYS A 38 2.63 36.59 9.87
CA CYS A 38 3.47 36.17 11.01
C CYS A 38 2.64 35.79 12.24
N TYR A 39 3.23 35.01 13.15
CA TYR A 39 2.63 34.74 14.45
C TYR A 39 2.52 36.02 15.30
N PRO A 40 1.59 36.09 16.28
CA PRO A 40 1.40 37.29 17.11
C PRO A 40 2.62 37.71 17.94
N ASN A 41 3.59 36.82 18.12
CA ASN A 41 4.88 37.08 18.78
C ASN A 41 5.95 37.61 17.80
N GLY A 42 5.62 37.81 16.52
CA GLY A 42 6.52 38.33 15.48
C GLY A 42 7.46 37.28 14.87
N THR A 43 7.17 35.98 15.01
CA THR A 43 7.99 34.90 14.44
C THR A 43 7.25 34.15 13.33
N CYS A 44 7.98 33.31 12.59
CA CYS A 44 7.45 32.40 11.57
C CYS A 44 7.87 30.96 11.88
N ASN A 45 7.46 30.00 11.03
CA ASN A 45 7.98 28.64 11.09
C ASN A 45 9.50 28.62 10.85
N GLU A 46 10.16 27.54 11.26
CA GLU A 46 11.60 27.37 11.14
C GLU A 46 12.09 27.60 9.69
N GLY A 47 13.17 28.37 9.53
CA GLY A 47 13.71 28.78 8.22
C GLY A 47 13.06 30.02 7.57
N LEU A 48 12.13 30.69 8.27
CA LEU A 48 11.45 31.89 7.78
C LEU A 48 11.59 33.07 8.76
N GLU A 49 11.65 34.29 8.23
CA GLU A 49 11.63 35.53 9.01
C GLU A 49 10.36 36.34 8.75
N CYS A 50 9.92 37.08 9.76
CA CYS A 50 8.77 37.99 9.62
C CYS A 50 9.23 39.33 9.05
N ASP A 51 8.71 39.69 7.87
CA ASP A 51 9.05 40.95 7.21
C ASP A 51 8.34 42.17 7.85
N GLU A 52 8.69 43.36 7.36
CA GLU A 52 8.09 44.63 7.83
C GLU A 52 6.59 44.78 7.52
N ASN A 53 6.03 43.93 6.65
CA ASN A 53 4.63 43.90 6.27
C ASN A 53 3.82 42.81 6.99
N ASN A 54 4.41 42.17 8.01
CA ASN A 54 3.81 41.07 8.78
C ASN A 54 3.58 39.80 7.92
N VAL A 55 4.49 39.50 6.99
CA VAL A 55 4.47 38.31 6.14
C VAL A 55 5.73 37.48 6.38
N CYS A 56 5.58 36.16 6.48
CA CYS A 56 6.71 35.24 6.58
C CYS A 56 7.39 35.09 5.21
N ILE A 57 8.67 35.44 5.16
CA ILE A 57 9.53 35.31 3.99
C ILE A 57 10.69 34.36 4.30
N GLU A 58 11.35 33.85 3.26
CA GLU A 58 12.61 33.13 3.46
C GLU A 58 13.61 34.04 4.16
N GLU A 59 14.39 33.48 5.07
CA GLU A 59 15.49 34.19 5.73
C GLU A 59 16.43 34.75 4.65
N ILE A 60 16.51 36.08 4.53
CA ILE A 60 17.42 36.72 3.60
C ILE A 60 18.79 36.69 4.25
N ILE A 61 19.60 35.68 3.92
CA ILE A 61 20.98 35.63 4.36
C ILE A 61 21.72 36.80 3.71
N GLU A 62 22.23 37.72 4.54
CA GLU A 62 22.90 38.93 4.07
C GLU A 62 24.08 38.59 3.13
N GLN A 63 24.28 39.43 2.11
CA GLN A 63 25.42 39.31 1.19
C GLN A 63 26.74 39.27 1.98
N GLY A 64 27.61 38.34 1.65
CA GLY A 64 28.88 38.12 2.34
C GLY A 64 28.82 37.17 3.54
N LYS A 65 27.65 36.79 4.06
CA LYS A 65 27.50 35.86 5.21
C LYS A 65 27.39 34.40 4.77
N GLU A 66 27.67 33.46 5.68
CA GLU A 66 27.60 32.02 5.41
C GLU A 66 26.20 31.60 4.92
N GLY A 67 26.14 30.98 3.74
CA GLY A 67 24.88 30.62 3.05
C GLY A 67 24.29 31.73 2.17
N GLY A 68 24.80 32.96 2.25
CA GLY A 68 24.35 34.12 1.46
C GLY A 68 25.17 34.34 0.19
N PRO A 69 24.75 35.26 -0.70
CA PRO A 69 25.45 35.54 -1.95
C PRO A 69 26.81 36.21 -1.72
N CYS A 70 27.77 35.97 -2.61
CA CYS A 70 29.06 36.65 -2.59
C CYS A 70 28.96 38.15 -2.89
N TYR A 71 29.99 38.92 -2.50
CA TYR A 71 30.17 40.29 -2.99
C TYR A 71 30.45 40.31 -4.50
N GLU A 72 30.25 41.46 -5.16
CA GLU A 72 30.50 41.64 -6.60
C GLU A 72 31.96 41.37 -7.03
N ASP A 73 32.90 41.32 -6.09
CA ASP A 73 34.31 41.02 -6.31
C ASP A 73 34.69 39.56 -5.96
N ASP A 74 33.70 38.67 -5.86
CA ASP A 74 33.84 37.24 -5.51
C ASP A 74 34.45 37.01 -4.12
N THR A 75 34.20 37.91 -3.16
CA THR A 75 34.64 37.79 -1.76
C THR A 75 33.47 37.57 -0.78
N CYS A 76 33.81 37.17 0.45
CA CYS A 76 32.86 36.90 1.55
C CYS A 76 33.43 37.45 2.87
N ASP A 77 32.59 37.53 3.90
CA ASP A 77 33.00 37.98 5.23
C ASP A 77 33.87 36.94 5.96
N ASP A 78 34.66 37.44 6.92
CA ASP A 78 35.49 36.64 7.81
C ASP A 78 36.43 35.66 7.08
N THR A 79 36.31 34.36 7.33
CA THR A 79 37.13 33.30 6.73
C THR A 79 36.38 32.48 5.68
N LEU A 80 35.23 32.98 5.22
CA LEU A 80 34.41 32.32 4.21
C LEU A 80 35.03 32.50 2.82
N VAL A 81 34.72 31.56 1.93
CA VAL A 81 35.16 31.55 0.54
C VAL A 81 33.95 31.62 -0.36
N CYS A 82 34.00 32.46 -1.39
CA CYS A 82 32.98 32.47 -2.44
C CYS A 82 33.09 31.19 -3.27
N PHE A 83 32.05 30.37 -3.24
CA PHE A 83 32.00 29.11 -3.96
C PHE A 83 30.61 28.94 -4.59
N ASN A 84 30.56 28.84 -5.91
CA ASN A 84 29.32 28.80 -6.70
C ASN A 84 28.36 29.96 -6.34
N ASP A 85 28.88 31.18 -6.32
CA ASP A 85 28.17 32.43 -6.00
C ASP A 85 27.60 32.52 -4.56
N ILE A 86 27.95 31.56 -3.68
CA ILE A 86 27.51 31.51 -2.28
C ILE A 86 28.72 31.49 -1.35
N CYS A 87 28.64 32.23 -0.24
CA CYS A 87 29.67 32.24 0.79
C CYS A 87 29.62 30.97 1.64
N ARG A 88 30.70 30.18 1.62
CA ARG A 88 30.80 28.88 2.30
C ARG A 88 32.07 28.79 3.13
N THR A 89 32.05 27.98 4.18
CA THR A 89 33.25 27.63 4.95
C THR A 89 34.14 26.68 4.15
N ALA A 90 35.41 27.03 3.95
CA ALA A 90 36.38 26.13 3.31
C ALA A 90 36.59 24.87 4.16
N GLY A 91 36.53 23.71 3.52
CA GLY A 91 36.57 22.41 4.18
C GLY A 91 35.30 22.05 4.95
N GLY A 92 34.25 22.86 4.91
CA GLY A 92 32.94 22.57 5.52
C GLY A 92 31.98 21.92 4.52
N GLU A 93 30.89 21.34 5.00
CA GLU A 93 29.89 20.66 4.16
C GLU A 93 29.33 21.60 3.08
N ASN A 94 29.27 21.13 1.82
CA ASN A 94 28.87 21.90 0.63
C ASN A 94 29.78 23.12 0.33
N GLY A 95 30.93 23.22 1.00
CA GLY A 95 31.95 24.25 0.77
C GLY A 95 33.09 23.76 -0.13
N PRO A 96 33.99 24.68 -0.53
CA PRO A 96 35.16 24.31 -1.31
C PRO A 96 36.12 23.47 -0.48
N CYS A 97 36.80 22.52 -1.11
CA CYS A 97 37.89 21.79 -0.47
C CYS A 97 39.04 22.71 -0.04
N PHE A 98 39.84 22.25 0.92
CA PHE A 98 41.13 22.88 1.19
C PHE A 98 42.09 22.71 0.00
N GLU A 99 43.14 23.54 -0.07
CA GLU A 99 44.13 23.51 -1.18
C GLU A 99 44.84 22.15 -1.33
N ASP A 100 44.83 21.31 -0.30
CA ASP A 100 45.39 19.95 -0.32
C ASP A 100 44.37 18.87 -0.70
N ASN A 101 43.20 19.26 -1.21
CA ASN A 101 42.05 18.40 -1.55
C ASN A 101 41.50 17.62 -0.35
N THR A 102 41.54 18.21 0.84
CA THR A 102 40.93 17.64 2.05
C THR A 102 39.74 18.48 2.53
N CYS A 103 38.96 17.88 3.44
CA CYS A 103 37.81 18.52 4.09
C CYS A 103 37.91 18.31 5.61
N THR A 104 37.09 19.03 6.37
CA THR A 104 37.07 18.95 7.83
C THR A 104 36.21 17.76 8.26
N GLY A 105 36.67 17.01 9.28
CA GLY A 105 35.90 15.92 9.86
C GLY A 105 35.88 14.67 8.97
N GLU A 106 34.69 14.10 8.79
CA GLU A 106 34.46 12.87 8.00
C GLU A 106 34.04 13.16 6.54
N LEU A 107 34.06 14.44 6.12
CA LEU A 107 33.74 14.86 4.75
C LEU A 107 34.86 14.49 3.77
N GLU A 108 34.49 14.21 2.52
CA GLU A 108 35.44 13.94 1.44
C GLU A 108 35.35 14.98 0.33
N CYS A 109 36.50 15.30 -0.28
CA CYS A 109 36.59 16.23 -1.39
C CYS A 109 36.21 15.55 -2.71
N ILE A 110 34.99 15.82 -3.20
CA ILE A 110 34.48 15.34 -4.48
C ILE A 110 34.30 16.53 -5.42
N VAL A 111 35.09 16.57 -6.48
CA VAL A 111 35.01 17.63 -7.53
C VAL A 111 35.03 19.03 -6.89
N ASP A 112 36.09 19.30 -6.14
CA ASP A 112 36.35 20.57 -5.43
C ASP A 112 35.30 20.97 -4.38
N THR A 113 34.36 20.08 -4.04
CA THR A 113 33.33 20.28 -3.02
C THR A 113 33.48 19.28 -1.88
N CYS A 114 33.34 19.72 -0.64
CA CYS A 114 33.30 18.85 0.52
C CYS A 114 31.90 18.26 0.71
N THR A 115 31.80 16.95 0.54
CA THR A 115 30.54 16.22 0.49
C THR A 115 30.50 15.17 1.60
N VAL A 116 29.32 14.95 2.16
CA VAL A 116 29.07 13.79 3.05
C VAL A 116 29.14 12.52 2.20
N THR A 117 29.95 11.55 2.59
CA THR A 117 30.08 10.27 1.90
C THR A 117 29.99 9.11 2.87
N GLY A 118 29.43 7.99 2.42
CA GLY A 118 29.31 6.80 3.24
C GLY A 118 28.06 6.73 4.14
N GLU A 119 27.13 7.68 4.05
CA GLU A 119 25.83 7.64 4.74
C GLU A 119 24.70 7.25 3.77
N THR A 120 23.52 6.87 4.28
CA THR A 120 22.37 6.49 3.45
C THR A 120 22.01 7.60 2.45
N ASP A 121 21.79 7.23 1.19
CA ASP A 121 21.50 8.12 0.05
C ASP A 121 22.59 9.16 -0.26
N THR A 122 23.80 8.99 0.26
CA THR A 122 24.96 9.83 -0.07
C THR A 122 25.93 9.12 -1.02
N PRO A 123 26.83 9.83 -1.71
CA PRO A 123 27.86 9.17 -2.52
C PRO A 123 28.73 8.21 -1.70
N CYS A 124 29.23 7.16 -2.36
CA CYS A 124 30.19 6.26 -1.73
C CYS A 124 31.47 6.99 -1.34
N ARG A 125 32.17 6.46 -0.34
CA ARG A 125 33.50 6.93 0.00
C ARG A 125 34.46 6.72 -1.15
N LEU A 126 35.55 7.49 -1.20
CA LEU A 126 36.56 7.41 -2.26
C LEU A 126 37.22 6.03 -2.40
N ASP A 127 37.20 5.21 -1.34
CA ASP A 127 37.68 3.83 -1.34
C ASP A 127 36.62 2.80 -1.79
N GLY A 128 35.41 3.26 -2.16
CA GLY A 128 34.27 2.45 -2.57
C GLY A 128 33.46 1.87 -1.40
N SER A 129 33.75 2.27 -0.16
CA SER A 129 33.02 1.80 1.02
C SER A 129 31.86 2.72 1.42
N CYS A 130 30.97 2.19 2.25
CA CYS A 130 29.92 2.93 2.95
C CYS A 130 30.02 2.70 4.47
N GLY A 131 29.18 3.39 5.24
CA GLY A 131 28.99 3.17 6.67
C GLY A 131 28.57 1.73 6.97
N ALA A 132 28.64 1.34 8.24
CA ALA A 132 28.22 0.00 8.65
C ALA A 132 26.75 -0.23 8.25
N GLN A 133 26.45 -1.40 7.65
CA GLN A 133 25.12 -1.78 7.14
C GLN A 133 24.68 -1.05 5.85
N LEU A 134 25.61 -0.43 5.12
CA LEU A 134 25.32 0.19 3.82
C LEU A 134 26.22 -0.40 2.73
N VAL A 135 25.68 -0.49 1.51
CA VAL A 135 26.39 -1.00 0.33
C VAL A 135 26.53 0.12 -0.71
N CYS A 136 27.68 0.18 -1.36
CA CYS A 136 27.94 1.13 -2.45
C CYS A 136 27.37 0.60 -3.77
N GLU A 137 26.27 1.18 -4.23
CA GLU A 137 25.59 0.81 -5.47
C GLU A 137 25.48 2.00 -6.41
N GLU A 138 25.97 1.83 -7.64
CA GLU A 138 26.00 2.89 -8.66
C GLU A 138 26.64 4.21 -8.17
N GLY A 139 27.57 4.12 -7.20
CA GLY A 139 28.24 5.28 -6.61
C GLY A 139 27.46 5.97 -5.48
N THR A 140 26.36 5.37 -5.01
CA THR A 140 25.54 5.85 -3.87
C THR A 140 25.47 4.78 -2.78
N CYS A 141 25.59 5.18 -1.52
CA CYS A 141 25.40 4.31 -0.38
C CYS A 141 23.91 4.09 -0.12
N ARG A 142 23.48 2.84 -0.19
CA ARG A 142 22.10 2.42 0.08
C ARG A 142 22.08 1.44 1.25
N THR A 143 20.95 1.39 1.94
CA THR A 143 20.66 0.26 2.83
C THR A 143 20.56 -0.99 1.97
N ASP A 144 21.22 -2.07 2.39
CA ASP A 144 20.77 -3.40 1.99
C ASP A 144 19.29 -3.54 2.42
N MET A 145 18.48 -4.25 1.64
CA MET A 145 17.03 -4.23 1.88
C MET A 145 16.64 -5.00 3.16
N ASP A 146 17.59 -5.70 3.80
CA ASP A 146 17.37 -6.54 4.99
C ASP A 146 18.47 -6.48 6.10
N GLU A 147 19.43 -5.53 6.06
CA GLU A 147 20.43 -5.28 7.12
C GLU A 147 21.44 -6.40 7.44
N ASP A 148 21.72 -7.32 6.52
CA ASP A 148 22.60 -8.47 6.76
C ASP A 148 24.08 -8.29 6.33
N GLY A 149 24.38 -7.24 5.55
CA GLY A 149 25.73 -6.85 5.16
C GLY A 149 26.28 -7.47 3.87
N TYR A 150 25.44 -8.11 3.03
CA TYR A 150 25.82 -8.58 1.70
C TYR A 150 25.31 -7.66 0.57
N SER A 151 26.01 -7.65 -0.56
CA SER A 151 25.61 -6.90 -1.77
C SER A 151 24.55 -7.67 -2.55
N GLU A 152 23.61 -7.01 -3.25
CA GLU A 152 22.56 -7.63 -4.09
C GLU A 152 23.06 -8.75 -5.02
N ALA A 153 24.30 -8.70 -5.50
CA ALA A 153 24.89 -9.72 -6.38
C ALA A 153 25.27 -11.04 -5.68
N ASN A 154 25.39 -11.04 -4.35
CA ASN A 154 25.87 -12.16 -3.52
C ASN A 154 24.84 -12.60 -2.48
N ASP A 155 23.80 -11.82 -2.31
CA ASP A 155 22.69 -11.99 -1.39
C ASP A 155 21.57 -12.81 -2.06
N CYS A 156 21.12 -13.86 -1.38
CA CYS A 156 20.06 -14.74 -1.85
C CYS A 156 18.81 -14.77 -0.95
N ASP A 157 18.76 -13.92 0.08
CA ASP A 157 17.55 -13.54 0.79
C ASP A 157 16.96 -12.32 0.08
N ASP A 158 15.65 -12.35 -0.18
CA ASP A 158 14.95 -11.16 -0.64
C ASP A 158 14.40 -10.36 0.55
N TYR A 159 13.66 -9.28 0.23
CA TYR A 159 12.89 -8.36 1.08
C TYR A 159 12.15 -8.91 2.33
N ASN A 160 12.10 -10.22 2.60
CA ASN A 160 11.31 -10.81 3.70
C ASN A 160 12.12 -11.63 4.75
N TYR A 161 13.45 -11.58 4.75
CA TYR A 161 14.32 -12.29 5.72
C TYR A 161 14.26 -13.84 5.63
N ARG A 162 13.77 -14.41 4.52
CA ARG A 162 13.77 -15.87 4.33
C ARG A 162 14.83 -16.30 3.35
N ILE A 163 15.92 -16.82 3.90
CA ILE A 163 16.83 -17.69 3.18
C ILE A 163 16.04 -18.92 2.71
N PHE A 164 16.07 -19.20 1.40
CA PHE A 164 15.62 -20.45 0.82
C PHE A 164 16.84 -21.26 0.36
N PRO A 165 17.48 -22.03 1.26
CA PRO A 165 18.68 -22.79 0.90
C PRO A 165 18.38 -23.75 -0.24
N GLY A 166 19.23 -23.74 -1.27
CA GLY A 166 19.06 -24.54 -2.48
C GLY A 166 18.47 -23.81 -3.68
N THR A 167 18.04 -22.55 -3.54
CA THR A 167 17.66 -21.70 -4.69
C THR A 167 18.82 -21.57 -5.67
N ILE A 168 18.56 -21.75 -6.96
CA ILE A 168 19.57 -21.70 -8.02
C ILE A 168 19.41 -20.41 -8.83
N SER A 169 20.49 -19.64 -8.93
CA SER A 169 20.55 -18.41 -9.74
C SER A 169 21.57 -18.55 -10.88
N GLN A 170 21.36 -17.79 -11.97
CA GLN A 170 22.32 -17.71 -13.07
C GLN A 170 23.48 -16.78 -12.72
N CYS A 171 24.65 -17.13 -13.20
CA CYS A 171 25.86 -16.33 -13.09
C CYS A 171 26.70 -16.50 -14.37
N THR A 172 27.69 -15.64 -14.56
CA THR A 172 28.56 -15.66 -15.75
C THR A 172 30.02 -15.50 -15.35
N SER A 173 30.92 -16.04 -16.17
CA SER A 173 32.31 -15.61 -16.27
C SER A 173 32.50 -14.71 -17.50
N ASP A 174 33.75 -14.38 -17.83
CA ASP A 174 34.07 -13.61 -19.04
C ASP A 174 33.68 -14.34 -20.35
N CYS A 175 33.52 -15.66 -20.31
CA CYS A 175 33.34 -16.50 -21.50
C CYS A 175 32.29 -17.60 -21.38
N ALA A 176 31.71 -17.84 -20.20
CA ALA A 176 30.76 -18.92 -20.00
C ALA A 176 29.59 -18.53 -19.09
N TRP A 177 28.45 -19.18 -19.32
CA TRP A 177 27.34 -19.19 -18.37
C TRP A 177 27.58 -20.24 -17.28
N GLY A 178 26.99 -20.03 -16.12
CA GLY A 178 26.99 -20.97 -15.02
C GLY A 178 25.83 -20.73 -14.07
N THR A 179 25.85 -21.47 -12.97
CA THR A 179 24.87 -21.36 -11.91
C THR A 179 25.53 -21.29 -10.55
N GLN A 180 24.81 -20.73 -9.59
CA GLN A 180 25.20 -20.67 -8.20
C GLN A 180 24.01 -21.02 -7.30
N VAL A 181 24.29 -21.61 -6.15
CA VAL A 181 23.29 -22.15 -5.22
C VAL A 181 23.28 -21.34 -3.94
N CYS A 182 22.12 -20.88 -3.51
CA CYS A 182 21.91 -20.20 -2.23
C CYS A 182 22.21 -21.15 -1.07
N GLN A 183 23.11 -20.75 -0.18
CA GLN A 183 23.52 -21.55 0.98
C GLN A 183 22.65 -21.22 2.20
N ASN A 184 22.86 -21.96 3.30
CA ASN A 184 22.11 -21.72 4.55
C ASN A 184 22.50 -20.41 5.26
N ASP A 185 23.53 -19.72 4.78
CA ASP A 185 24.09 -18.50 5.38
C ASP A 185 23.78 -17.25 4.55
N GLY A 186 22.78 -17.30 3.66
CA GLY A 186 22.38 -16.16 2.81
C GLY A 186 23.29 -15.92 1.61
N THR A 187 24.38 -16.68 1.46
CA THR A 187 25.34 -16.47 0.37
C THR A 187 25.20 -17.46 -0.78
N PHE A 188 25.44 -17.02 -2.01
CA PHE A 188 25.60 -17.93 -3.14
C PHE A 188 26.92 -18.71 -3.11
N THR A 189 26.90 -19.97 -3.56
CA THR A 189 28.13 -20.72 -3.86
C THR A 189 28.91 -20.05 -4.99
N THR A 190 30.19 -20.40 -5.14
CA THR A 190 30.97 -19.96 -6.31
C THR A 190 30.28 -20.34 -7.62
N CYS A 191 30.20 -19.38 -8.54
CA CYS A 191 29.62 -19.58 -9.86
C CYS A 191 30.27 -20.76 -10.59
N SER A 192 29.44 -21.65 -11.16
CA SER A 192 29.90 -22.83 -11.91
C SER A 192 30.41 -22.50 -13.31
N ALA A 193 30.35 -21.24 -13.75
CA ALA A 193 30.80 -20.83 -15.08
C ALA A 193 32.29 -21.13 -15.26
N SER A 194 32.66 -21.67 -16.42
CA SER A 194 34.08 -21.92 -16.73
C SER A 194 34.87 -20.61 -16.71
N THR A 195 35.97 -20.58 -15.97
CA THR A 195 36.92 -19.46 -15.99
C THR A 195 38.07 -19.69 -16.97
N ASP A 196 38.14 -20.86 -17.60
CA ASP A 196 39.14 -21.17 -18.63
C ASP A 196 38.60 -20.75 -19.99
N CYS A 197 38.93 -19.52 -20.38
CA CYS A 197 38.49 -18.93 -21.63
C CYS A 197 39.45 -19.20 -22.79
N ALA A 198 40.53 -19.97 -22.60
CA ALA A 198 41.53 -20.16 -23.64
C ALA A 198 41.04 -21.07 -24.78
N CYS A 199 41.24 -20.63 -26.03
CA CYS A 199 40.96 -21.41 -27.22
C CYS A 199 42.17 -21.48 -28.16
N THR A 200 42.27 -22.52 -28.98
CA THR A 200 43.46 -22.77 -29.80
C THR A 200 43.39 -22.21 -31.21
N THR A 201 42.19 -22.01 -31.75
CA THR A 201 42.00 -21.68 -33.17
C THR A 201 41.00 -20.52 -33.32
N PRO A 202 41.46 -19.30 -33.67
CA PRO A 202 40.57 -18.18 -33.92
C PRO A 202 39.51 -18.51 -34.98
N GLY A 203 38.25 -18.21 -34.65
CA GLY A 203 37.07 -18.51 -35.47
C GLY A 203 36.51 -19.93 -35.32
N GLU A 204 37.12 -20.79 -34.50
CA GLU A 204 36.53 -22.08 -34.10
C GLU A 204 35.22 -21.85 -33.35
N LEU A 205 34.28 -22.78 -33.53
CA LEU A 205 33.01 -22.81 -32.82
C LEU A 205 32.96 -24.06 -31.97
N GLU A 206 32.48 -23.93 -30.74
CA GLU A 206 32.13 -25.07 -29.91
C GLU A 206 30.75 -24.87 -29.26
N GLU A 207 30.15 -25.99 -28.90
CA GLU A 207 28.90 -26.01 -28.16
C GLU A 207 29.18 -25.70 -26.70
N ALA A 208 28.43 -24.76 -26.13
CA ALA A 208 28.54 -24.34 -24.75
C ALA A 208 27.16 -24.27 -24.11
N GLU A 209 27.14 -24.50 -22.80
CA GLU A 209 25.94 -24.29 -21.97
C GLU A 209 25.56 -22.81 -22.00
N CYS A 210 24.26 -22.53 -22.07
CA CYS A 210 23.75 -21.18 -22.30
C CYS A 210 22.47 -20.95 -21.50
N ARG A 211 22.53 -20.02 -20.54
CA ARG A 211 21.47 -19.75 -19.55
C ARG A 211 21.14 -21.01 -18.72
N PHE A 212 19.88 -21.37 -18.55
CA PHE A 212 19.49 -22.62 -17.89
C PHE A 212 19.79 -23.81 -18.83
N CYS A 213 18.90 -24.79 -18.98
CA CYS A 213 19.14 -25.98 -19.82
C CYS A 213 19.27 -25.71 -21.33
N GLY A 214 19.49 -24.45 -21.71
CA GLY A 214 19.78 -24.07 -23.07
C GLY A 214 21.24 -24.31 -23.43
N TRP A 215 21.48 -24.27 -24.72
CA TRP A 215 22.79 -24.46 -25.32
C TRP A 215 22.99 -23.42 -26.42
N GLY A 216 24.23 -23.10 -26.72
CA GLY A 216 24.59 -22.14 -27.75
C GLY A 216 25.93 -22.47 -28.36
N TYR A 217 26.29 -21.74 -29.41
CA TYR A 217 27.64 -21.81 -29.97
C TYR A 217 28.45 -20.61 -29.48
N GLN A 218 29.60 -20.87 -28.89
CA GLN A 218 30.61 -19.86 -28.62
C GLN A 218 31.69 -19.86 -29.69
N ARG A 219 32.30 -18.70 -29.91
CA ARG A 219 33.31 -18.49 -30.95
C ARG A 219 34.64 -18.11 -30.34
N CYS A 220 35.72 -18.72 -30.82
CA CYS A 220 37.07 -18.33 -30.44
C CYS A 220 37.41 -17.00 -31.11
N GLY A 221 37.66 -15.96 -30.31
CA GLY A 221 38.06 -14.63 -30.75
C GLY A 221 39.44 -14.60 -31.39
N GLU A 222 39.80 -13.46 -31.99
CA GLU A 222 41.13 -13.24 -32.56
C GLU A 222 42.24 -13.13 -31.50
N ASP A 223 41.85 -12.90 -30.25
CA ASP A 223 42.69 -12.86 -29.04
C ASP A 223 42.89 -14.24 -28.40
N TYR A 224 42.42 -15.32 -29.03
CA TYR A 224 42.47 -16.69 -28.52
C TYR A 224 41.68 -16.88 -27.22
N GLN A 225 40.60 -16.11 -27.04
CA GLN A 225 39.64 -16.30 -25.96
C GLN A 225 38.25 -16.69 -26.50
N TRP A 226 37.53 -17.56 -25.81
CA TRP A 226 36.14 -17.85 -26.11
C TRP A 226 35.27 -16.63 -25.83
N GLU A 227 34.49 -16.21 -26.82
CA GLU A 227 33.45 -15.19 -26.69
C GLU A 227 32.17 -15.81 -26.15
N MET A 228 31.42 -15.09 -25.31
CA MET A 228 30.11 -15.55 -24.81
C MET A 228 29.18 -15.99 -25.96
N PRO A 229 28.35 -17.04 -25.76
CA PRO A 229 27.41 -17.48 -26.78
C PRO A 229 26.47 -16.35 -27.23
N LEU A 230 26.40 -16.13 -28.55
CA LEU A 230 25.61 -15.02 -29.14
C LEU A 230 24.10 -15.24 -29.04
N GLU A 231 23.67 -16.51 -29.09
CA GLU A 231 22.27 -16.92 -28.97
C GLU A 231 22.20 -18.21 -28.13
N CYS A 232 21.23 -18.26 -27.21
CA CYS A 232 20.85 -19.48 -26.51
C CYS A 232 19.63 -20.10 -27.18
N TYR A 233 19.70 -21.41 -27.43
CA TYR A 233 18.59 -22.23 -27.90
C TYR A 233 18.08 -23.11 -26.75
N ASP A 234 16.79 -23.42 -26.76
CA ASP A 234 16.12 -24.30 -25.77
C ASP A 234 16.32 -23.87 -24.30
N SER A 235 16.59 -22.57 -24.06
CA SER A 235 16.67 -22.05 -22.70
C SER A 235 15.28 -22.01 -22.05
N GLY A 236 15.12 -22.75 -20.96
CA GLY A 236 13.90 -22.74 -20.15
C GLY A 236 13.84 -21.58 -19.14
N SER A 237 12.83 -21.61 -18.27
CA SER A 237 12.59 -20.65 -17.19
C SER A 237 13.32 -20.99 -15.89
N CYS A 238 13.83 -22.23 -15.76
CA CYS A 238 14.50 -22.74 -14.56
C CYS A 238 15.49 -23.87 -14.90
N LEU A 239 16.34 -24.29 -13.94
CA LEU A 239 17.23 -25.44 -14.13
C LEU A 239 16.54 -26.75 -13.68
N GLU A 240 16.59 -27.81 -14.51
CA GLU A 240 16.01 -29.12 -14.19
C GLU A 240 16.37 -29.59 -12.76
N GLY A 241 15.37 -30.04 -12.01
CA GLY A 241 15.55 -30.56 -10.66
C GLY A 241 15.66 -29.50 -9.57
N THR A 242 15.73 -28.21 -9.93
CA THR A 242 15.61 -27.11 -8.96
C THR A 242 14.26 -27.17 -8.26
N ILE A 243 14.25 -26.94 -6.96
CA ILE A 243 13.03 -26.83 -6.16
C ILE A 243 12.92 -25.37 -5.73
N GLU A 244 11.76 -24.79 -6.01
CA GLU A 244 11.38 -23.47 -5.51
C GLU A 244 10.36 -23.67 -4.41
N THR A 245 10.49 -22.89 -3.34
CA THR A 245 9.57 -22.89 -2.20
C THR A 245 9.02 -21.48 -2.03
N GLU A 246 7.72 -21.36 -1.83
CA GLU A 246 7.10 -20.09 -1.48
C GLU A 246 6.16 -20.26 -0.28
N SER A 247 5.88 -19.15 0.40
CA SER A 247 4.85 -19.09 1.43
C SER A 247 3.46 -19.33 0.83
N CYS A 248 2.59 -19.97 1.58
CA CYS A 248 1.18 -20.11 1.25
C CYS A 248 0.34 -20.20 2.53
N GLY A 249 -0.71 -19.38 2.62
CA GLY A 249 -1.62 -19.38 3.77
C GLY A 249 -0.91 -19.24 5.13
N PHE A 250 -1.59 -19.64 6.21
CA PHE A 250 -1.20 -19.52 7.62
C PHE A 250 0.20 -20.09 7.95
N CYS A 251 1.29 -19.38 7.61
CA CYS A 251 2.68 -19.84 7.74
C CYS A 251 3.01 -21.12 6.95
N GLY A 252 2.12 -21.55 6.05
CA GLY A 252 2.36 -22.72 5.23
C GLY A 252 3.38 -22.44 4.15
N THR A 253 3.89 -23.51 3.55
CA THR A 253 4.79 -23.46 2.40
C THR A 253 4.35 -24.47 1.36
N ARG A 254 4.54 -24.12 0.10
CA ARG A 254 4.40 -25.03 -1.04
C ARG A 254 5.65 -25.00 -1.88
N THR A 255 5.86 -26.08 -2.61
CA THR A 255 7.06 -26.26 -3.43
C THR A 255 6.67 -26.61 -4.85
N ARG A 256 7.48 -26.20 -5.82
CA ARG A 256 7.43 -26.73 -7.18
C ARG A 256 8.82 -27.12 -7.62
N MET A 257 8.89 -28.04 -8.57
CA MET A 257 10.17 -28.47 -9.14
C MET A 257 10.23 -28.09 -10.61
N CYS A 258 11.43 -27.79 -11.08
CA CYS A 258 11.69 -27.59 -12.50
C CYS A 258 11.76 -28.95 -13.21
N GLY A 259 10.96 -29.11 -14.26
CA GLY A 259 10.91 -30.34 -15.05
C GLY A 259 12.11 -30.50 -16.00
N PRO A 260 12.19 -31.63 -16.72
CA PRO A 260 13.26 -31.90 -17.69
C PRO A 260 13.25 -30.99 -18.92
N ASP A 261 12.11 -30.36 -19.22
CA ASP A 261 11.99 -29.34 -20.26
C ASP A 261 12.36 -27.94 -19.73
N CYS A 262 12.85 -27.86 -18.50
CA CYS A 262 13.34 -26.65 -17.85
C CYS A 262 12.28 -25.55 -17.70
N GLU A 263 11.05 -26.03 -17.54
CA GLU A 263 9.87 -25.28 -17.15
C GLU A 263 9.41 -25.71 -15.75
N TRP A 264 8.87 -24.74 -15.00
CA TRP A 264 8.32 -24.99 -13.69
C TRP A 264 7.09 -25.91 -13.76
N LEU A 265 7.11 -27.00 -12.99
CA LEU A 265 5.92 -27.81 -12.78
C LEU A 265 4.91 -27.06 -11.91
N ALA A 266 3.69 -27.61 -11.85
CA ALA A 266 2.65 -27.08 -10.97
C ALA A 266 3.13 -27.08 -9.50
N TRP A 267 2.74 -26.04 -8.76
CA TRP A 267 2.91 -25.98 -7.32
C TRP A 267 2.28 -27.19 -6.62
N SER A 268 2.95 -27.68 -5.58
CA SER A 268 2.37 -28.64 -4.65
C SER A 268 1.20 -28.01 -3.90
N GLU A 269 0.38 -28.86 -3.28
CA GLU A 269 -0.54 -28.43 -2.24
C GLU A 269 0.21 -27.69 -1.13
N CYS A 270 -0.46 -26.74 -0.49
CA CYS A 270 0.09 -26.03 0.65
C CYS A 270 0.22 -26.95 1.86
N THR A 271 1.38 -26.94 2.53
CA THR A 271 1.65 -27.78 3.70
C THR A 271 2.17 -26.94 4.88
N GLY A 272 2.00 -27.44 6.11
CA GLY A 272 2.49 -26.72 7.30
C GLY A 272 1.63 -25.51 7.70
N GLN A 273 0.37 -25.45 7.27
CA GLN A 273 -0.55 -24.38 7.67
C GLN A 273 -0.88 -24.45 9.17
N GLY A 274 -0.85 -23.30 9.84
CA GLY A 274 -1.32 -23.08 11.19
C GLY A 274 -2.83 -22.76 11.25
N GLU A 275 -3.28 -22.28 12.41
CA GLU A 275 -4.69 -21.96 12.68
C GLU A 275 -5.07 -20.53 12.27
N CYS A 276 -4.09 -19.64 12.15
CA CYS A 276 -4.28 -18.21 11.93
C CYS A 276 -3.06 -17.59 11.24
N GLN A 277 -3.17 -16.35 10.76
CA GLN A 277 -2.05 -15.66 10.13
C GLN A 277 -1.15 -15.04 11.21
N ALA A 278 0.17 -15.22 11.12
CA ALA A 278 1.11 -14.60 12.07
C ALA A 278 0.89 -13.09 12.21
N GLY A 279 0.82 -12.60 13.46
CA GLY A 279 0.54 -11.21 13.82
C GLY A 279 -0.94 -10.80 13.72
N LEU A 280 -1.83 -11.71 13.31
CA LEU A 280 -3.28 -11.48 13.35
C LEU A 280 -3.76 -11.37 14.79
N GLN A 281 -4.59 -10.37 15.07
CA GLN A 281 -5.25 -10.25 16.37
C GLN A 281 -6.72 -10.62 16.28
N GLU A 282 -7.27 -11.13 17.38
CA GLU A 282 -8.69 -11.36 17.55
C GLU A 282 -9.15 -10.76 18.87
N TYR A 283 -10.33 -10.14 18.86
CA TYR A 283 -10.94 -9.51 20.02
C TYR A 283 -12.22 -10.26 20.38
N THR A 284 -12.36 -10.64 21.65
CA THR A 284 -13.61 -11.19 22.18
C THR A 284 -13.98 -10.51 23.49
N THR A 285 -15.28 -10.44 23.78
CA THR A 285 -15.81 -10.03 25.09
C THR A 285 -16.09 -11.21 26.01
N ASP A 286 -15.86 -12.44 25.56
CA ASP A 286 -16.14 -13.64 26.34
C ASP A 286 -15.40 -13.62 27.67
N ASP A 287 -16.12 -13.95 28.75
CA ASP A 287 -15.62 -13.98 30.14
C ASP A 287 -15.04 -12.65 30.67
N CYS A 288 -15.24 -11.53 29.98
CA CYS A 288 -14.77 -10.23 30.46
C CYS A 288 -15.78 -9.53 31.38
N THR A 289 -15.27 -9.09 32.54
CA THR A 289 -16.00 -8.23 33.48
C THR A 289 -15.10 -7.10 33.95
N PRO A 290 -15.57 -5.83 34.04
CA PRO A 290 -16.93 -5.34 33.78
C PRO A 290 -17.39 -5.44 32.31
N LEU A 291 -18.70 -5.25 32.10
CA LEU A 291 -19.27 -5.15 30.75
C LEU A 291 -18.51 -4.09 29.95
N GLY A 292 -18.15 -4.44 28.71
CA GLY A 292 -17.42 -3.53 27.84
C GLY A 292 -15.90 -3.67 27.84
N TYR A 293 -15.38 -4.71 28.50
CA TYR A 293 -13.99 -5.10 28.38
C TYR A 293 -13.86 -6.16 27.29
N VAL A 294 -12.79 -6.08 26.50
CA VAL A 294 -12.38 -7.08 25.52
C VAL A 294 -11.07 -7.69 25.96
N ARG A 295 -10.83 -8.93 25.60
CA ARG A 295 -9.50 -9.53 25.65
C ARG A 295 -9.05 -9.84 24.24
N GLU A 296 -7.79 -9.59 23.99
CA GLU A 296 -7.17 -9.86 22.70
C GLU A 296 -6.36 -11.15 22.76
N ARG A 297 -6.27 -11.83 21.63
CA ARG A 297 -5.21 -12.80 21.38
C ARG A 297 -4.53 -12.46 20.08
N GLU A 298 -3.26 -12.79 19.99
CA GLU A 298 -2.48 -12.66 18.78
C GLU A 298 -2.10 -14.04 18.26
N CYS A 299 -1.97 -14.15 16.96
CA CYS A 299 -1.40 -15.32 16.30
C CYS A 299 0.12 -15.21 16.26
N ASP A 300 0.83 -16.20 16.80
CA ASP A 300 2.29 -16.18 16.86
C ASP A 300 2.96 -16.39 15.48
N SER A 301 4.29 -16.26 15.42
CA SER A 301 5.08 -16.49 14.21
C SER A 301 5.08 -17.95 13.71
N GLN A 302 4.52 -18.87 14.50
CA GLN A 302 4.28 -20.25 14.11
C GLN A 302 2.82 -20.48 13.68
N CYS A 303 2.06 -19.39 13.51
CA CYS A 303 0.66 -19.37 13.09
C CYS A 303 -0.29 -20.13 14.04
N ASN A 304 -0.03 -20.07 15.35
CA ASN A 304 -0.94 -20.58 16.38
C ASN A 304 -1.52 -19.42 17.20
N TRP A 305 -2.77 -19.57 17.62
CA TRP A 305 -3.36 -18.63 18.55
C TRP A 305 -2.67 -18.71 19.91
N VAL A 306 -2.13 -17.59 20.36
CA VAL A 306 -1.70 -17.44 21.75
C VAL A 306 -2.94 -17.40 22.66
N ASP A 307 -2.76 -17.80 23.92
CA ASP A 307 -3.81 -17.69 24.94
C ASP A 307 -4.39 -16.27 24.99
N LEU A 308 -5.71 -16.18 25.16
CA LEU A 308 -6.42 -14.90 25.32
C LEU A 308 -5.83 -14.11 26.49
N GLY A 309 -5.50 -12.85 26.21
CA GLY A 309 -4.97 -11.89 27.17
C GLY A 309 -5.97 -11.49 28.25
N GLU A 310 -5.54 -10.55 29.09
CA GLU A 310 -6.38 -9.96 30.12
C GLU A 310 -7.47 -9.07 29.49
N CYS A 311 -8.59 -8.93 30.18
CA CYS A 311 -9.65 -8.04 29.77
C CYS A 311 -9.21 -6.57 29.92
N THR A 312 -9.27 -5.81 28.83
CA THR A 312 -8.97 -4.37 28.72
C THR A 312 -10.21 -3.57 28.27
N GLY A 313 -10.33 -2.32 28.70
CA GLY A 313 -11.59 -1.57 28.72
C GLY A 313 -11.94 -0.76 27.48
N ASP A 314 -11.48 -1.11 26.28
CA ASP A 314 -11.57 -0.22 25.11
C ASP A 314 -12.80 -0.45 24.20
N CYS A 315 -13.65 -1.41 24.57
CA CYS A 315 -14.79 -1.84 23.79
C CYS A 315 -16.06 -1.94 24.63
N LEU A 316 -16.55 -0.77 25.07
CA LEU A 316 -17.63 -0.62 26.05
C LEU A 316 -19.00 -1.22 25.64
N ILE A 317 -19.13 -1.76 24.41
CA ILE A 317 -20.35 -2.41 23.92
C ILE A 317 -20.04 -3.90 23.72
N GLN A 318 -20.97 -4.76 24.11
CA GLN A 318 -20.87 -6.20 23.84
C GLN A 318 -21.29 -6.50 22.38
N PRO A 319 -20.42 -7.12 21.57
CA PRO A 319 -20.83 -7.77 20.34
C PRO A 319 -21.92 -8.80 20.64
N ARG A 320 -22.91 -8.91 19.76
CA ARG A 320 -23.79 -10.07 19.76
C ARG A 320 -22.96 -11.28 19.36
N ALA A 321 -22.69 -12.16 20.32
CA ALA A 321 -22.14 -13.48 20.00
C ALA A 321 -23.19 -14.25 19.18
N GLY A 322 -22.75 -14.86 18.07
CA GLY A 322 -23.52 -15.89 17.41
C GLY A 322 -23.78 -17.05 18.35
N GLY A 323 -25.02 -17.53 18.36
CA GLY A 323 -25.40 -18.77 19.01
C GLY A 323 -25.53 -19.92 18.00
N THR A 324 -25.96 -21.09 18.45
CA THR A 324 -26.57 -22.06 17.55
C THR A 324 -28.09 -21.90 17.61
N TRP A 325 -28.76 -21.91 16.46
CA TRP A 325 -30.19 -22.18 16.42
C TRP A 325 -30.48 -23.52 17.11
N THR A 326 -31.74 -23.74 17.50
CA THR A 326 -32.15 -24.97 18.20
C THR A 326 -31.90 -26.26 17.41
N ASP A 327 -31.57 -26.16 16.13
CA ASP A 327 -31.23 -27.26 15.23
C ASP A 327 -29.71 -27.48 15.05
N GLY A 328 -28.87 -26.70 15.72
CA GLY A 328 -27.41 -26.81 15.67
C GLY A 328 -26.75 -26.03 14.54
N THR A 329 -27.50 -25.22 13.77
CA THR A 329 -26.92 -24.31 12.76
C THR A 329 -26.38 -23.04 13.43
N PRO A 330 -25.22 -22.49 13.00
CA PRO A 330 -24.72 -21.22 13.52
C PRO A 330 -25.69 -20.06 13.24
N ASP A 331 -25.92 -19.22 14.25
CA ASP A 331 -26.60 -17.92 14.14
C ASP A 331 -25.55 -16.90 13.69
N PHE A 332 -25.56 -16.56 12.40
CA PHE A 332 -24.54 -15.72 11.75
C PHE A 332 -24.63 -14.22 12.12
N LYS A 333 -25.08 -13.91 13.33
CA LYS A 333 -25.15 -12.54 13.91
C LYS A 333 -23.85 -12.13 14.60
N ASP A 334 -22.74 -12.76 14.23
CA ASP A 334 -21.42 -12.47 14.78
C ASP A 334 -21.02 -11.02 14.50
N GLU A 335 -20.78 -10.31 15.59
CA GLU A 335 -20.35 -8.92 15.61
C GLU A 335 -18.92 -8.86 16.16
N VAL A 336 -18.15 -7.89 15.69
CA VAL A 336 -16.81 -7.56 16.17
C VAL A 336 -16.86 -6.14 16.73
N CYS A 337 -16.33 -5.93 17.93
CA CYS A 337 -16.10 -4.58 18.44
C CYS A 337 -14.77 -4.05 17.93
N ILE A 338 -14.81 -2.87 17.31
CA ILE A 338 -13.64 -2.12 16.88
C ILE A 338 -13.37 -1.05 17.94
N PRO A 339 -12.23 -1.11 18.65
CA PRO A 339 -11.88 -0.15 19.68
C PRO A 339 -11.84 1.30 19.18
N ALA A 340 -12.07 2.23 20.09
CA ALA A 340 -11.83 3.64 19.80
C ALA A 340 -10.33 3.86 19.57
N GLY A 341 -9.96 4.80 18.70
CA GLY A 341 -8.56 5.14 18.49
C GLY A 341 -8.21 5.61 17.09
N PRO A 342 -6.97 6.09 16.91
CA PRO A 342 -6.46 6.51 15.62
C PRO A 342 -6.19 5.33 14.69
N PHE A 343 -6.27 5.56 13.39
CA PHE A 343 -5.75 4.69 12.34
C PHE A 343 -5.35 5.50 11.10
N TYR A 344 -4.55 4.89 10.21
CA TYR A 344 -4.26 5.47 8.90
C TYR A 344 -5.42 5.21 7.93
N TYR A 345 -5.98 6.30 7.40
CA TYR A 345 -7.07 6.29 6.43
C TYR A 345 -6.61 6.86 5.10
N GLY A 346 -6.92 6.17 4.02
CA GLY A 346 -6.36 6.45 2.70
C GLY A 346 -5.01 5.76 2.48
N ASP A 347 -4.34 6.11 1.40
CA ASP A 347 -2.97 5.68 1.08
C ASP A 347 -2.20 6.85 0.45
N ASP A 348 -0.89 6.69 0.23
CA ASP A 348 -0.03 7.64 -0.48
C ASP A 348 0.63 6.98 -1.71
N THR A 349 -0.03 5.97 -2.29
CA THR A 349 0.62 5.07 -3.26
C THR A 349 0.57 5.56 -4.70
N ASP A 350 -0.27 6.55 -5.02
CA ASP A 350 -0.36 7.14 -6.37
C ASP A 350 -0.95 8.56 -6.30
N GLU A 351 -0.21 9.59 -6.75
CA GLU A 351 -0.61 11.01 -6.73
C GLU A 351 -1.95 11.30 -7.44
N PHE A 352 -2.42 10.40 -8.32
CA PHE A 352 -3.62 10.59 -9.13
C PHE A 352 -4.85 9.81 -8.66
N ASN A 353 -4.77 9.11 -7.51
CA ASN A 353 -5.92 8.41 -6.95
C ASN A 353 -6.64 9.27 -5.92
N ASP A 354 -7.97 9.17 -5.88
CA ASP A 354 -8.82 9.88 -4.94
C ASP A 354 -8.48 9.58 -3.46
N ASN A 355 -7.73 8.49 -3.23
CA ASN A 355 -7.32 7.88 -1.94
C ASN A 355 -6.26 8.66 -1.16
N ASN A 356 -5.62 9.63 -1.80
CA ASN A 356 -4.62 10.48 -1.15
C ASN A 356 -5.24 11.71 -0.46
N PRO A 357 -4.56 12.27 0.55
CA PRO A 357 -3.40 11.70 1.23
C PRO A 357 -3.81 10.68 2.30
N MET A 358 -2.90 9.76 2.63
CA MET A 358 -2.98 8.97 3.85
C MET A 358 -2.92 9.93 5.04
N ARG A 359 -3.84 9.76 5.99
CA ARG A 359 -3.87 10.61 7.19
C ARG A 359 -4.34 9.85 8.41
N ILE A 360 -3.96 10.37 9.57
CA ILE A 360 -4.42 9.86 10.85
C ILE A 360 -5.82 10.41 11.08
N ILE A 361 -6.79 9.52 11.24
CA ILE A 361 -8.13 9.89 11.71
C ILE A 361 -8.48 9.07 12.95
N TYR A 362 -9.30 9.63 13.81
CA TYR A 362 -9.78 9.01 15.03
C TYR A 362 -11.21 8.51 14.86
N LEU A 363 -11.44 7.24 15.15
CA LEU A 363 -12.79 6.68 15.27
C LEU A 363 -13.11 6.40 16.73
N SER A 364 -14.32 6.78 17.14
CA SER A 364 -14.95 6.22 18.33
C SER A 364 -15.20 4.73 18.15
N GLN A 365 -15.25 3.99 19.25
CA GLN A 365 -15.56 2.56 19.19
C GLN A 365 -16.91 2.32 18.49
N PHE A 366 -16.98 1.24 17.72
CA PHE A 366 -18.18 0.80 17.04
C PHE A 366 -18.18 -0.72 16.93
N ILE A 367 -19.33 -1.27 16.56
CA ILE A 367 -19.47 -2.69 16.24
C ILE A 367 -19.74 -2.84 14.76
N ILE A 368 -19.19 -3.88 14.15
CA ILE A 368 -19.42 -4.25 12.76
C ILE A 368 -19.60 -5.76 12.65
N ASP A 369 -20.42 -6.21 11.70
CA ASP A 369 -20.62 -7.64 11.45
C ASP A 369 -19.31 -8.29 10.98
N LYS A 370 -18.99 -9.46 11.55
CA LYS A 370 -17.80 -10.28 11.22
C LYS A 370 -17.81 -10.72 9.75
N TYR A 371 -19.00 -11.03 9.25
CA TYR A 371 -19.27 -11.54 7.92
C TYR A 371 -20.20 -10.60 7.13
N GLU A 372 -20.23 -10.74 5.80
CA GLU A 372 -21.28 -10.17 4.97
C GLU A 372 -22.66 -10.74 5.40
N VAL A 373 -23.74 -10.00 5.12
CA VAL A 373 -25.09 -10.53 5.41
C VAL A 373 -25.39 -11.71 4.47
N SER A 374 -25.70 -12.88 5.03
CA SER A 374 -26.02 -14.08 4.25
C SER A 374 -27.45 -14.06 3.69
N ASN A 375 -27.70 -14.88 2.67
CA ASN A 375 -29.03 -15.10 2.10
C ASN A 375 -30.03 -15.57 3.15
N ASP A 376 -29.64 -16.46 4.06
CA ASP A 376 -30.51 -16.96 5.13
C ASP A 376 -30.91 -15.86 6.10
N ARG A 377 -29.95 -15.03 6.55
CA ARG A 377 -30.24 -13.86 7.39
C ARG A 377 -31.20 -12.90 6.70
N TYR A 378 -30.95 -12.59 5.41
CA TYR A 378 -31.83 -11.71 4.65
C TYR A 378 -33.24 -12.29 4.49
N ARG A 379 -33.37 -13.61 4.32
CA ARG A 379 -34.66 -14.31 4.19
C ARG A 379 -35.52 -14.16 5.44
N GLU A 380 -34.93 -14.17 6.63
CA GLU A 380 -35.65 -13.90 7.89
C GLU A 380 -36.34 -12.53 7.86
N CYS A 381 -35.67 -11.50 7.34
CA CYS A 381 -36.24 -10.16 7.21
C CYS A 381 -37.38 -10.08 6.17
N VAL A 382 -37.25 -10.86 5.08
CA VAL A 382 -38.30 -10.99 4.05
C VAL A 382 -39.52 -11.71 4.61
N ASP A 383 -39.31 -12.82 5.33
CA ASP A 383 -40.38 -13.60 5.95
C ASP A 383 -41.11 -12.81 7.05
N ALA A 384 -40.40 -11.90 7.73
CA ALA A 384 -40.98 -10.92 8.65
C ALA A 384 -41.80 -9.82 7.94
N GLY A 385 -41.77 -9.75 6.61
CA GLY A 385 -42.48 -8.75 5.80
C GLY A 385 -41.84 -7.36 5.85
N VAL A 386 -40.58 -7.25 6.26
CA VAL A 386 -39.86 -5.98 6.41
C VAL A 386 -38.95 -5.71 5.20
N CYS A 387 -38.20 -6.72 4.76
CA CYS A 387 -37.34 -6.62 3.59
C CYS A 387 -38.05 -7.07 2.31
N ILE A 388 -37.58 -6.59 1.16
CA ILE A 388 -38.06 -6.99 -0.16
C ILE A 388 -37.09 -8.03 -0.73
N ALA A 389 -37.62 -9.19 -1.12
CA ALA A 389 -36.82 -10.20 -1.82
C ALA A 389 -36.25 -9.62 -3.13
N PRO A 390 -35.01 -9.96 -3.51
CA PRO A 390 -34.48 -9.63 -4.83
C PRO A 390 -35.45 -10.07 -5.93
N THR A 391 -35.53 -9.32 -7.04
CA THR A 391 -36.50 -9.60 -8.10
C THR A 391 -35.92 -10.34 -9.30
N ASN A 392 -34.60 -10.26 -9.51
CA ASN A 392 -33.94 -10.89 -10.65
C ASN A 392 -33.14 -12.11 -10.20
N ILE A 393 -33.58 -13.30 -10.61
CA ILE A 393 -32.94 -14.57 -10.24
C ILE A 393 -31.51 -14.71 -10.79
N ASN A 394 -31.18 -14.00 -11.87
CA ASN A 394 -29.84 -14.05 -12.47
C ASN A 394 -28.84 -13.13 -11.74
N GLU A 395 -29.31 -12.30 -10.82
CA GLU A 395 -28.51 -11.31 -10.12
C GLU A 395 -28.17 -11.69 -8.69
N THR A 396 -28.58 -12.89 -8.26
CA THR A 396 -28.46 -13.29 -6.86
C THR A 396 -28.48 -14.81 -6.69
N THR A 397 -27.79 -15.28 -5.67
CA THR A 397 -27.87 -16.68 -5.21
C THR A 397 -29.03 -16.90 -4.23
N TYR A 398 -29.76 -15.85 -3.84
CA TYR A 398 -30.82 -15.87 -2.82
C TYR A 398 -31.90 -16.95 -3.01
N PHE A 399 -32.26 -17.24 -4.27
CA PHE A 399 -33.29 -18.22 -4.61
C PHE A 399 -32.80 -19.67 -4.58
N ASN A 400 -31.48 -19.89 -4.51
CA ASN A 400 -30.90 -21.20 -4.34
C ASN A 400 -30.79 -21.53 -2.84
N THR A 401 -31.60 -22.47 -2.37
CA THR A 401 -31.63 -22.89 -0.97
C THR A 401 -30.33 -23.53 -0.48
N GLU A 402 -29.49 -24.04 -1.39
CA GLU A 402 -28.16 -24.58 -1.04
C GLU A 402 -27.12 -23.47 -0.85
N LYS A 403 -27.45 -22.23 -1.20
CA LYS A 403 -26.59 -21.04 -1.09
C LYS A 403 -27.03 -20.12 0.05
N GLY A 404 -27.62 -20.69 1.10
CA GLY A 404 -28.10 -19.97 2.28
C GLY A 404 -27.00 -19.19 3.02
N ASN A 405 -25.81 -19.77 3.09
CA ASN A 405 -24.63 -19.17 3.73
C ASN A 405 -23.83 -18.23 2.81
N ASN A 406 -24.26 -18.03 1.56
CA ASN A 406 -23.60 -17.11 0.63
C ASN A 406 -24.12 -15.68 0.87
N PRO A 407 -23.31 -14.64 0.59
CA PRO A 407 -23.73 -13.27 0.80
C PRO A 407 -24.94 -12.90 -0.06
N ILE A 408 -25.81 -12.06 0.49
CA ILE A 408 -26.93 -11.49 -0.25
C ILE A 408 -26.42 -10.50 -1.31
N SER A 409 -26.87 -10.69 -2.55
CA SER A 409 -26.65 -9.75 -3.65
C SER A 409 -27.94 -9.48 -4.44
N GLY A 410 -27.92 -8.56 -5.41
CA GLY A 410 -29.11 -8.16 -6.16
C GLY A 410 -30.08 -7.30 -5.34
N VAL A 411 -29.58 -6.64 -4.29
CA VAL A 411 -30.32 -5.74 -3.40
C VAL A 411 -29.88 -4.30 -3.62
N THR A 412 -30.75 -3.36 -3.27
CA THR A 412 -30.37 -1.93 -3.27
C THR A 412 -29.72 -1.55 -1.94
N ARG A 413 -28.98 -0.44 -1.93
CA ARG A 413 -28.47 0.14 -0.68
C ARG A 413 -29.60 0.49 0.32
N GLN A 414 -30.76 0.88 -0.16
CA GLN A 414 -31.92 1.14 0.69
C GLN A 414 -32.49 -0.16 1.30
N ASP A 415 -32.48 -1.26 0.56
CA ASP A 415 -32.83 -2.58 1.09
C ASP A 415 -31.83 -2.99 2.21
N ALA A 416 -30.53 -2.73 2.00
CA ALA A 416 -29.49 -2.98 2.99
C ALA A 416 -29.68 -2.18 4.29
N LEU A 417 -29.98 -0.88 4.19
CA LEU A 417 -30.31 -0.04 5.35
C LEU A 417 -31.57 -0.53 6.08
N THR A 418 -32.58 -0.95 5.32
CA THR A 418 -33.83 -1.49 5.87
C THR A 418 -33.55 -2.77 6.66
N PHE A 419 -32.72 -3.66 6.11
CA PHE A 419 -32.28 -4.87 6.78
C PHE A 419 -31.49 -4.55 8.05
N CYS A 420 -30.45 -3.71 7.99
CA CYS A 420 -29.63 -3.42 9.17
C CYS A 420 -30.46 -2.79 10.30
N ASN A 421 -31.39 -1.89 9.97
CA ASN A 421 -32.28 -1.31 10.97
C ASN A 421 -33.22 -2.36 11.59
N TRP A 422 -33.71 -3.31 10.80
CA TRP A 422 -34.49 -4.45 11.31
C TRP A 422 -33.64 -5.39 12.18
N ASP A 423 -32.37 -5.60 11.84
CA ASP A 423 -31.40 -6.43 12.56
C ASP A 423 -30.86 -5.76 13.84
N GLY A 424 -31.77 -5.39 14.73
CA GLY A 424 -31.45 -4.80 16.02
C GLY A 424 -31.03 -3.34 15.96
N GLY A 425 -31.57 -2.56 15.01
CA GLY A 425 -31.33 -1.12 14.91
C GLY A 425 -29.92 -0.76 14.45
N LYS A 426 -29.26 -1.64 13.70
CA LYS A 426 -27.97 -1.37 13.04
C LYS A 426 -28.15 -0.39 11.88
N THR A 427 -27.03 -0.01 11.28
CA THR A 427 -26.91 0.76 10.04
C THR A 427 -25.79 0.16 9.18
N LEU A 428 -25.54 0.70 7.99
CA LEU A 428 -24.31 0.42 7.25
C LEU A 428 -23.11 1.09 7.93
N PRO A 429 -21.91 0.49 7.92
CA PRO A 429 -20.70 1.18 8.39
C PRO A 429 -20.39 2.38 7.50
N THR A 430 -19.77 3.40 8.07
CA THR A 430 -19.11 4.44 7.26
C THR A 430 -17.91 3.87 6.54
N GLU A 431 -17.46 4.56 5.50
CA GLU A 431 -16.29 4.21 4.72
C GLU A 431 -15.01 4.14 5.56
N ALA A 432 -14.88 5.04 6.54
CA ALA A 432 -13.78 5.05 7.50
C ALA A 432 -13.88 3.91 8.52
N GLN A 433 -15.08 3.60 9.02
CA GLN A 433 -15.31 2.45 9.89
C GLN A 433 -14.94 1.14 9.18
N TRP A 434 -15.35 0.99 7.93
CA TRP A 434 -15.00 -0.18 7.13
C TRP A 434 -13.48 -0.30 6.96
N GLU A 435 -12.80 0.78 6.60
CA GLU A 435 -11.35 0.75 6.39
C GLU A 435 -10.56 0.48 7.68
N LYS A 436 -10.97 1.07 8.82
CA LYS A 436 -10.34 0.74 10.11
C LYS A 436 -10.53 -0.73 10.45
N ALA A 437 -11.75 -1.25 10.32
CA ALA A 437 -12.07 -2.64 10.61
C ALA A 437 -11.29 -3.61 9.69
N ALA A 438 -10.97 -3.17 8.47
CA ALA A 438 -10.18 -3.90 7.51
C ALA A 438 -8.66 -3.81 7.75
N ARG A 439 -8.12 -2.64 8.09
CA ARG A 439 -6.67 -2.39 8.23
C ARG A 439 -6.11 -2.76 9.60
N GLY A 440 -6.76 -2.29 10.66
CA GLY A 440 -6.18 -2.29 12.01
C GLY A 440 -6.02 -0.89 12.61
N PRO A 441 -5.48 -0.80 13.83
CA PRO A 441 -5.18 0.47 14.50
C PRO A 441 -3.92 1.14 13.92
N TYR A 442 -3.73 2.41 14.24
CA TYR A 442 -2.45 3.09 14.02
C TYR A 442 -1.31 2.35 14.77
N PRO A 443 -0.11 2.20 14.19
CA PRO A 443 0.38 2.77 12.93
C PRO A 443 0.34 1.80 11.73
N ARG A 444 -0.56 0.81 11.65
CA ARG A 444 -0.56 -0.13 10.51
C ARG A 444 -0.80 0.61 9.19
N THR A 445 0.10 0.42 8.23
CA THR A 445 0.10 1.05 6.89
C THR A 445 -0.24 0.08 5.76
N ASN A 446 -0.34 -1.23 6.03
CA ASN A 446 -0.53 -2.24 4.99
C ASN A 446 -1.75 -1.94 4.11
N ILE A 447 -1.59 -2.17 2.80
CA ILE A 447 -2.67 -1.94 1.81
C ILE A 447 -3.62 -3.14 1.70
N ARG A 448 -3.35 -4.24 2.40
CA ARG A 448 -4.26 -5.40 2.56
C ARG A 448 -4.25 -5.89 4.01
N PRO A 449 -5.33 -6.53 4.51
CA PRO A 449 -5.41 -6.96 5.90
C PRO A 449 -4.32 -7.95 6.33
N TRP A 450 -3.86 -8.77 5.37
CA TRP A 450 -2.82 -9.77 5.54
C TRP A 450 -1.40 -9.27 5.17
N GLY A 451 -1.21 -7.98 4.85
CA GLY A 451 0.09 -7.43 4.45
C GLY A 451 0.20 -7.12 2.96
N ASP A 452 1.41 -6.86 2.49
CA ASP A 452 1.64 -6.28 1.15
C ASP A 452 1.87 -7.34 0.05
N GLU A 453 1.81 -8.62 0.41
CA GLU A 453 1.85 -9.75 -0.51
C GLU A 453 0.57 -9.84 -1.38
N LEU A 454 0.73 -10.36 -2.60
CA LEU A 454 -0.37 -10.59 -3.52
C LEU A 454 -1.25 -11.76 -3.03
N PRO A 455 -2.59 -11.62 -3.00
CA PRO A 455 -3.46 -12.70 -2.56
C PRO A 455 -3.39 -13.91 -3.49
N THR A 456 -3.47 -15.11 -2.92
CA THR A 456 -3.74 -16.35 -3.67
C THR A 456 -5.25 -16.60 -3.77
N CYS A 457 -5.65 -17.54 -4.63
CA CYS A 457 -7.05 -17.98 -4.73
C CYS A 457 -7.54 -18.77 -3.51
N GLU A 458 -6.65 -19.12 -2.58
CA GLU A 458 -7.02 -19.68 -1.27
C GLU A 458 -7.32 -18.59 -0.23
N MET A 459 -7.02 -17.33 -0.55
CA MET A 459 -7.21 -16.17 0.32
C MET A 459 -8.40 -15.30 -0.07
N MET A 460 -8.91 -15.39 -1.30
CA MET A 460 -10.08 -14.60 -1.69
C MET A 460 -10.80 -15.19 -2.89
N ASN A 461 -12.08 -14.85 -3.03
CA ASN A 461 -12.84 -15.07 -4.26
C ASN A 461 -12.62 -13.89 -5.23
N ALA A 462 -11.79 -14.08 -6.25
CA ALA A 462 -11.51 -13.11 -7.31
C ALA A 462 -11.77 -13.68 -8.70
N ARG A 463 -11.88 -12.81 -9.72
CA ARG A 463 -12.20 -13.18 -11.11
C ARG A 463 -11.33 -14.29 -11.68
N GLU A 464 -10.03 -14.25 -11.37
CA GLU A 464 -9.03 -15.20 -11.86
C GLU A 464 -9.11 -16.57 -11.19
N CYS A 465 -9.80 -16.67 -10.04
CA CYS A 465 -9.84 -17.86 -9.21
C CYS A 465 -10.95 -18.84 -9.62
N THR A 466 -12.07 -18.33 -10.14
CA THR A 466 -13.26 -19.14 -10.45
C THR A 466 -13.48 -19.34 -11.95
N GLY A 467 -12.54 -18.90 -12.80
CA GLY A 467 -12.62 -19.12 -14.25
C GLY A 467 -13.81 -18.42 -14.91
N TYR A 468 -14.12 -17.18 -14.51
CA TYR A 468 -15.27 -16.36 -14.95
C TYR A 468 -16.65 -16.79 -14.46
N ILE A 469 -16.76 -17.81 -13.59
CA ILE A 469 -18.05 -18.17 -13.00
C ILE A 469 -18.29 -17.27 -11.77
N GLU A 470 -19.19 -16.31 -11.93
CA GLU A 470 -19.53 -15.26 -10.97
C GLU A 470 -20.49 -15.78 -9.89
N THR A 471 -20.02 -16.66 -9.02
CA THR A 471 -20.80 -17.07 -7.84
C THR A 471 -20.07 -16.70 -6.56
N PRO A 472 -20.71 -15.92 -5.66
CA PRO A 472 -20.17 -15.71 -4.32
C PRO A 472 -19.95 -17.06 -3.64
N GLU A 473 -18.96 -17.12 -2.77
CA GLU A 473 -18.70 -18.25 -1.88
C GLU A 473 -19.34 -17.97 -0.50
N PRO A 474 -19.51 -18.98 0.37
CA PRO A 474 -20.03 -18.79 1.72
C PRO A 474 -19.33 -17.66 2.48
N VAL A 475 -20.05 -16.92 3.33
CA VAL A 475 -19.54 -15.69 3.97
C VAL A 475 -18.39 -15.92 4.96
N ASP A 476 -18.20 -17.15 5.40
CA ASP A 476 -17.11 -17.64 6.26
C ASP A 476 -15.97 -18.31 5.46
N SER A 477 -16.00 -18.20 4.13
CA SER A 477 -14.91 -18.66 3.26
C SER A 477 -13.67 -17.79 3.44
N TYR A 478 -12.50 -18.37 3.14
CA TYR A 478 -11.19 -17.69 3.16
C TYR A 478 -10.72 -17.26 4.56
N PRO A 479 -10.50 -18.21 5.48
CA PRO A 479 -9.96 -17.88 6.80
C PRO A 479 -8.53 -17.30 6.70
N LEU A 480 -7.82 -17.54 5.60
CA LEU A 480 -6.46 -17.04 5.32
C LEU A 480 -6.35 -15.53 5.13
N SER A 481 -7.46 -14.80 5.02
CA SER A 481 -7.50 -13.37 4.67
C SER A 481 -8.29 -12.51 5.63
N VAL A 482 -8.52 -13.03 6.84
CA VAL A 482 -9.24 -12.33 7.90
C VAL A 482 -8.52 -11.03 8.27
N SER A 483 -9.30 -9.98 8.52
CA SER A 483 -8.76 -8.68 8.87
C SER A 483 -8.10 -8.68 10.24
N TYR A 484 -7.35 -7.63 10.56
CA TYR A 484 -6.76 -7.44 11.90
C TYR A 484 -7.74 -7.61 13.06
N TYR A 485 -9.02 -7.27 12.84
CA TYR A 485 -10.06 -7.39 13.85
C TYR A 485 -10.91 -8.67 13.67
N GLY A 486 -10.52 -9.57 12.77
CA GLY A 486 -11.17 -10.86 12.52
C GLY A 486 -12.33 -10.82 11.52
N LEU A 487 -12.44 -9.79 10.67
CA LEU A 487 -13.48 -9.73 9.65
C LEU A 487 -13.12 -10.59 8.45
N PHE A 488 -14.06 -11.37 7.96
CA PHE A 488 -13.89 -12.22 6.77
C PHE A 488 -14.30 -11.49 5.50
N ASN A 489 -13.75 -11.92 4.36
CA ASN A 489 -14.17 -11.48 3.03
C ASN A 489 -14.19 -9.96 2.85
N ILE A 490 -13.26 -9.26 3.49
CA ILE A 490 -13.03 -7.82 3.25
C ILE A 490 -12.61 -7.56 1.80
N PHE A 491 -11.94 -8.52 1.19
CA PHE A 491 -11.58 -8.52 -0.22
C PHE A 491 -12.20 -9.71 -0.95
N GLY A 492 -12.62 -9.47 -2.18
CA GLY A 492 -13.21 -10.50 -3.01
C GLY A 492 -14.69 -10.68 -2.68
N ASN A 493 -15.23 -11.81 -3.11
CA ASN A 493 -16.61 -12.20 -2.91
C ASN A 493 -17.57 -11.14 -3.46
N ILE A 494 -18.16 -10.27 -2.63
CA ILE A 494 -19.02 -9.18 -3.07
C ILE A 494 -18.49 -7.81 -2.58
N SER A 495 -18.75 -6.77 -3.37
CA SER A 495 -18.56 -5.39 -2.94
C SER A 495 -19.59 -5.01 -1.88
N GLU A 496 -19.21 -4.13 -0.98
CA GLU A 496 -20.02 -3.79 0.19
C GLU A 496 -20.48 -2.34 0.19
N TYR A 497 -21.79 -2.12 0.37
CA TYR A 497 -22.34 -0.78 0.54
C TYR A 497 -21.87 -0.13 1.84
N THR A 498 -21.50 1.15 1.79
CA THR A 498 -21.19 1.96 2.97
C THR A 498 -22.24 3.06 3.18
N LEU A 499 -22.18 3.73 4.33
CA LEU A 499 -23.11 4.79 4.69
C LEU A 499 -22.87 6.08 3.87
N ASP A 500 -21.67 6.26 3.35
CA ASP A 500 -21.18 7.52 2.78
C ASP A 500 -21.83 7.84 1.42
N THR A 501 -22.15 9.11 1.20
CA THR A 501 -22.60 9.67 -0.09
C THR A 501 -21.42 10.25 -0.87
N ARG A 502 -21.50 10.29 -2.20
CA ARG A 502 -20.48 10.94 -3.03
C ARG A 502 -21.09 11.79 -4.15
N THR A 503 -20.35 12.83 -4.57
CA THR A 503 -20.53 13.51 -5.86
C THR A 503 -19.56 12.92 -6.89
N ASP A 504 -19.93 13.04 -8.16
CA ASP A 504 -19.13 12.69 -9.34
C ASP A 504 -17.84 13.52 -9.46
N ASP A 505 -17.83 14.73 -8.90
CA ASP A 505 -16.60 15.50 -8.66
C ASP A 505 -15.90 14.96 -7.41
N ASN A 506 -14.65 14.52 -7.58
CA ASN A 506 -13.68 14.13 -6.55
C ASN A 506 -13.89 14.87 -5.22
N SER A 507 -14.68 14.25 -4.35
CA SER A 507 -15.01 14.80 -3.03
C SER A 507 -13.72 14.99 -2.27
N ASN A 508 -13.31 16.26 -2.18
CA ASN A 508 -11.99 16.70 -1.76
C ASN A 508 -11.65 16.11 -0.38
N TYR A 509 -10.78 15.09 -0.37
CA TYR A 509 -10.40 14.35 0.84
C TYR A 509 -9.76 15.25 1.91
N SER A 510 -9.28 16.42 1.50
CA SER A 510 -8.78 17.48 2.38
C SER A 510 -9.84 18.10 3.31
N LEU A 511 -11.14 17.86 3.09
CA LEU A 511 -12.24 18.38 3.92
C LEU A 511 -12.78 17.36 4.93
N ILE A 512 -12.10 16.22 5.10
CA ILE A 512 -12.57 15.13 5.95
C ILE A 512 -12.33 15.45 7.43
N PRO A 513 -13.36 15.40 8.29
CA PRO A 513 -13.16 15.55 9.72
C PRO A 513 -12.20 14.50 10.27
N GLU A 514 -11.26 14.91 11.10
CA GLU A 514 -10.31 13.99 11.76
C GLU A 514 -10.99 13.07 12.79
N LEU A 515 -12.19 13.40 13.24
CA LEU A 515 -12.95 12.62 14.23
C LEU A 515 -14.26 12.09 13.61
N ASN A 516 -14.41 10.76 13.58
CA ASN A 516 -15.59 10.04 13.07
C ASN A 516 -16.08 10.57 11.70
N PRO A 517 -15.23 10.57 10.67
CA PRO A 517 -15.65 11.09 9.37
C PRO A 517 -16.81 10.30 8.78
N PHE A 518 -17.78 11.05 8.28
CA PHE A 518 -18.96 10.53 7.61
C PHE A 518 -19.40 11.53 6.53
N PHE A 519 -19.42 11.09 5.28
CA PHE A 519 -19.88 11.88 4.16
C PHE A 519 -21.38 11.76 3.96
N ASN A 520 -22.10 12.86 4.18
CA ASN A 520 -23.53 12.96 3.87
C ASN A 520 -23.86 14.28 3.17
N ILE A 521 -23.74 14.25 1.85
CA ILE A 521 -24.02 15.37 0.95
C ILE A 521 -25.52 15.37 0.67
N ALA A 522 -26.19 16.43 1.12
CA ALA A 522 -27.62 16.61 0.90
C ALA A 522 -27.94 16.65 -0.60
N GLY A 523 -28.79 15.75 -1.08
CA GLY A 523 -29.19 15.66 -2.48
C GLY A 523 -28.27 14.80 -3.37
N ALA A 524 -27.27 14.12 -2.80
CA ALA A 524 -26.44 13.18 -3.54
C ALA A 524 -27.27 12.04 -4.13
N THR A 525 -26.98 11.69 -5.39
CA THR A 525 -27.59 10.56 -6.10
C THR A 525 -26.70 9.32 -6.14
N SER A 526 -25.42 9.48 -5.77
CA SER A 526 -24.38 8.45 -5.76
C SER A 526 -23.86 8.22 -4.34
N PHE A 527 -23.50 6.97 -4.04
CA PHE A 527 -23.09 6.51 -2.71
C PHE A 527 -21.79 5.73 -2.80
N SER A 528 -20.99 5.79 -1.75
CA SER A 528 -19.76 5.03 -1.65
C SER A 528 -20.04 3.55 -1.43
N SER A 529 -19.15 2.74 -1.97
CA SER A 529 -19.09 1.30 -1.77
C SER A 529 -17.63 0.87 -1.84
N ARG A 530 -17.27 -0.09 -0.99
CA ARG A 530 -15.94 -0.69 -1.00
C ARG A 530 -15.98 -1.84 -1.98
N ASP A 531 -15.23 -1.68 -3.06
CA ASP A 531 -15.45 -2.41 -4.30
C ASP A 531 -14.37 -3.46 -4.50
N TRP A 532 -14.71 -4.71 -4.19
CA TRP A 532 -13.85 -5.87 -4.40
C TRP A 532 -14.61 -7.10 -4.87
N GLY A 533 -15.83 -6.90 -5.38
CA GLY A 533 -16.66 -7.98 -5.89
C GLY A 533 -15.96 -8.80 -6.98
N MET A 534 -16.21 -10.10 -6.96
CA MET A 534 -15.50 -11.11 -7.76
C MET A 534 -15.39 -10.82 -9.27
N SER A 535 -16.27 -9.97 -9.82
CA SER A 535 -16.34 -9.65 -11.26
C SER A 535 -15.39 -8.54 -11.72
N GLY A 536 -14.98 -7.64 -10.81
CA GLY A 536 -14.35 -6.37 -11.18
C GLY A 536 -12.83 -6.30 -11.08
N VAL A 537 -12.19 -7.22 -10.34
CA VAL A 537 -10.85 -6.98 -9.81
C VAL A 537 -9.89 -8.15 -10.06
N LEU A 538 -8.68 -7.82 -10.52
CA LEU A 538 -7.51 -8.71 -10.52
C LEU A 538 -6.82 -8.69 -9.15
N ARG A 539 -6.24 -9.82 -8.73
CA ARG A 539 -5.66 -9.97 -7.38
C ARG A 539 -4.58 -8.92 -7.07
N ASP A 540 -3.81 -8.51 -8.07
CA ASP A 540 -2.79 -7.46 -8.01
C ASP A 540 -3.32 -6.04 -7.85
N GLN A 541 -4.60 -5.82 -8.15
CA GLN A 541 -5.26 -4.53 -8.02
C GLN A 541 -5.94 -4.33 -6.64
N THR A 542 -5.99 -5.36 -5.79
CA THR A 542 -6.64 -5.29 -4.47
C THR A 542 -5.93 -4.35 -3.49
N ARG A 543 -6.66 -3.35 -2.95
CA ARG A 543 -6.19 -2.34 -1.99
C ARG A 543 -7.26 -1.92 -0.97
N LEU A 544 -6.95 -1.69 0.30
CA LEU A 544 -7.98 -1.35 1.30
C LEU A 544 -8.73 -0.05 0.99
N THR A 545 -8.10 0.82 0.23
CA THR A 545 -8.50 2.19 -0.02
C THR A 545 -9.35 2.37 -1.27
N PHE A 546 -9.39 1.38 -2.18
CA PHE A 546 -10.21 1.50 -3.38
C PHE A 546 -11.69 1.62 -3.02
N ARG A 547 -12.41 2.26 -3.91
CA ARG A 547 -13.79 2.63 -3.71
C ARG A 547 -14.44 2.88 -5.05
N SER A 548 -15.73 2.63 -5.10
CA SER A 548 -16.54 2.99 -6.24
C SER A 548 -17.84 3.64 -5.81
N THR A 549 -18.50 4.25 -6.78
CA THR A 549 -19.79 4.91 -6.58
C THR A 549 -20.92 4.08 -7.16
N VAL A 550 -22.03 4.04 -6.45
CA VAL A 550 -23.27 3.39 -6.91
C VAL A 550 -24.44 4.34 -6.74
N SER A 551 -25.30 4.41 -7.75
CA SER A 551 -26.53 5.17 -7.67
C SER A 551 -27.55 4.48 -6.76
N ASN A 552 -28.33 5.25 -6.00
CA ASN A 552 -29.19 4.78 -4.88
C ASN A 552 -30.15 3.59 -5.19
N ASN A 553 -30.47 3.36 -6.47
CA ASN A 553 -31.55 2.45 -6.89
C ASN A 553 -31.08 1.35 -7.84
N VAL A 554 -29.77 1.09 -7.93
CA VAL A 554 -29.25 0.04 -8.82
C VAL A 554 -29.05 -1.23 -8.01
N ARG A 555 -29.66 -2.33 -8.48
CA ARG A 555 -29.38 -3.69 -8.01
C ARG A 555 -28.21 -4.21 -8.84
N MET A 556 -27.18 -4.72 -8.19
CA MET A 556 -25.99 -5.25 -8.86
C MET A 556 -25.66 -6.64 -8.32
N ILE A 557 -25.12 -7.49 -9.19
CA ILE A 557 -24.86 -8.91 -8.91
C ILE A 557 -23.66 -9.08 -8.00
N GLU A 558 -22.67 -8.19 -8.17
CA GLU A 558 -21.45 -8.18 -7.39
C GLU A 558 -21.54 -7.39 -6.07
N ARG A 559 -22.73 -6.93 -5.65
CA ARG A 559 -22.87 -6.03 -4.49
C ARG A 559 -23.83 -6.54 -3.43
N GLY A 560 -23.38 -6.49 -2.20
CA GLY A 560 -24.17 -6.69 -0.98
C GLY A 560 -23.68 -5.77 0.12
N PHE A 561 -23.65 -6.25 1.36
CA PHE A 561 -23.34 -5.40 2.51
C PHE A 561 -23.06 -6.20 3.79
N ARG A 562 -22.42 -5.51 4.73
CA ARG A 562 -22.40 -5.87 6.16
C ARG A 562 -22.98 -4.74 7.00
N CYS A 563 -23.49 -5.06 8.18
CA CYS A 563 -24.07 -4.07 9.08
C CYS A 563 -23.06 -3.64 10.16
N GLY A 564 -23.32 -2.49 10.80
CA GLY A 564 -22.59 -2.00 11.96
C GLY A 564 -23.46 -1.12 12.85
N ARG A 565 -22.97 -0.78 14.05
CA ARG A 565 -23.67 0.08 15.02
C ARG A 565 -22.70 0.85 15.90
N TYR A 566 -23.08 2.08 16.24
CA TYR A 566 -22.34 2.93 17.18
C TYR A 566 -22.61 2.51 18.63
N ALA A 567 -21.71 2.88 19.54
CA ALA A 567 -22.00 2.89 20.97
C ALA A 567 -23.13 3.88 21.26
N PHE A 568 -24.32 3.42 21.63
CA PHE A 568 -25.35 4.33 22.11
C PHE A 568 -24.93 4.89 23.49
N GLN A 569 -25.12 6.19 23.70
CA GLN A 569 -24.88 6.87 24.99
C GLN A 569 -25.64 6.24 26.19
N GLY A 570 -26.67 5.42 25.92
CA GLY A 570 -27.41 4.65 26.92
C GLY A 570 -26.78 3.30 27.32
N GLU A 571 -25.84 2.76 26.53
CA GLU A 571 -25.08 1.54 26.85
C GLU A 571 -23.79 1.85 27.63
N ILE A 572 -23.31 3.10 27.57
CA ILE A 572 -22.10 3.59 28.26
C ILE A 572 -22.37 3.95 29.75
N ASN A 573 -23.64 3.91 30.18
CA ASN A 573 -24.06 4.32 31.54
C ASN A 573 -24.60 3.14 32.39
N LYS A 574 -24.03 1.95 32.29
CA LYS A 574 -24.35 0.83 33.20
C LYS A 574 -23.12 0.29 33.92
#